data_AF-A0A7Y5I1F3-F1
#
_entry.id   AF-A0A7Y5I1F3-F1
#
_cell.length_a   1.000
_cell.length_b   1.000
_cell.length_c   1.000
_cell.angle_alpha   90.00
_cell.angle_beta   90.00
_cell.angle_gamma   90.00
#
_symmetry.space_group_name_H-M   'P 1'
#
loop_
_entity.id
_entity.type
_entity.pdbx_description
1 polymer ?
#
loop_
_entity_poly.entity_id
_entity_poly.type
_entity_poly.pdbx_seq_one_letter_code
_entity_poly.pdbx_strand_id
1 'polypeptide(L)'
;MQALPQSLARLAAAVGQRLLPWLVPVGLIALWQASSQLGWLSSRVLPAPVDVVLAAWTLAVSGELWAHVQVSAGRALTGLAIGGGLGLLLGLLTGS
;
A
#
# COMPACT_ATOMS: atom_id res chain seq x y z
N MET A 1 -39.36 -25.00 15.15
CA MET A 1 -38.67 -23.98 14.34
C MET A 1 -38.62 -22.68 15.13
N GLN A 2 -37.59 -22.50 15.99
CA GLN A 2 -37.43 -21.29 16.79
C GLN A 2 -36.87 -20.17 15.90
N ALA A 3 -37.63 -19.10 15.73
CA ALA A 3 -37.19 -17.90 15.03
C ALA A 3 -35.94 -17.35 15.72
N LEU A 4 -34.86 -17.16 14.95
CA LEU A 4 -33.65 -16.52 15.44
C LEU A 4 -34.01 -15.17 16.09
N PRO A 5 -33.48 -14.85 17.29
CA PRO A 5 -33.80 -13.59 17.96
C PRO A 5 -33.43 -12.42 17.05
N GLN A 6 -34.37 -11.48 16.91
CA GLN A 6 -34.30 -10.39 15.91
C GLN A 6 -33.06 -9.50 16.06
N SER A 7 -32.45 -9.47 17.24
CA SER A 7 -31.16 -8.82 17.51
C SER A 7 -30.01 -9.47 16.73
N LEU A 8 -29.94 -10.80 16.67
CA LEU A 8 -28.91 -11.52 15.93
C LEU A 8 -29.06 -11.32 14.42
N ALA A 9 -30.30 -11.28 13.91
CA ALA A 9 -30.57 -11.02 12.51
C ALA A 9 -30.13 -9.60 12.09
N ARG A 10 -30.37 -8.60 12.93
CA ARG A 10 -29.92 -7.22 12.69
C ARG A 10 -28.40 -7.07 12.76
N LEU A 11 -27.75 -7.75 13.72
CA LEU A 11 -26.29 -7.77 13.81
C LEU A 11 -25.66 -8.44 12.59
N ALA A 12 -26.20 -9.58 12.14
CA ALA A 12 -25.73 -10.26 10.94
C ALA A 12 -25.89 -9.40 9.68
N ALA A 13 -27.04 -8.71 9.54
CA ALA A 13 -27.28 -7.79 8.43
C ALA A 13 -26.34 -6.58 8.45
N ALA A 14 -26.10 -5.98 9.63
CA ALA A 14 -25.19 -4.85 9.79
C ALA A 14 -23.73 -5.23 9.49
N VAL A 15 -23.30 -6.41 9.94
CA VAL A 15 -21.98 -6.97 9.63
C VAL A 15 -21.86 -7.25 8.13
N GLY A 16 -22.87 -7.87 7.51
CA GLY A 16 -22.92 -8.13 6.08
C GLY A 16 -22.81 -6.84 5.25
N GLN A 17 -23.58 -5.80 5.59
CA GLN A 17 -23.51 -4.50 4.91
C GLN A 17 -22.13 -3.82 5.04
N ARG A 18 -21.42 -4.04 6.16
CA ARG A 18 -20.10 -3.46 6.40
C ARG A 18 -18.97 -4.26 5.75
N LEU A 19 -19.16 -5.55 5.52
CA LEU A 19 -18.22 -6.43 4.83
C LEU A 19 -18.40 -6.43 3.30
N LEU A 20 -19.58 -6.06 2.80
CA LEU A 20 -19.89 -6.02 1.37
C LEU A 20 -18.91 -5.14 0.55
N PRO A 21 -18.44 -3.97 1.02
CA PRO A 21 -17.45 -3.18 0.29
C PRO A 21 -16.05 -3.82 0.26
N TRP A 22 -15.74 -4.70 1.23
CA TRP A 22 -14.44 -5.36 1.34
C TRP A 22 -14.29 -6.58 0.42
N LEU A 23 -15.40 -7.11 -0.10
CA LEU A 23 -15.39 -8.19 -1.10
C LEU A 23 -14.61 -7.81 -2.36
N VAL A 24 -14.69 -6.54 -2.78
CA VAL A 24 -13.97 -6.05 -3.97
C VAL A 24 -12.46 -6.03 -3.77
N PRO A 25 -11.88 -5.34 -2.77
CA PRO A 25 -10.43 -5.32 -2.57
C PRO A 25 -9.88 -6.70 -2.20
N VAL A 26 -10.58 -7.48 -1.37
CA VAL A 26 -10.15 -8.83 -1.02
C VAL A 26 -10.21 -9.77 -2.22
N GLY A 27 -11.26 -9.70 -3.02
CA GLY A 27 -11.40 -10.47 -4.25
C GLY A 27 -10.31 -10.12 -5.25
N LEU A 28 -9.95 -8.84 -5.39
CA LEU A 28 -8.86 -8.39 -6.25
C LEU A 28 -7.50 -8.94 -5.79
N ILE A 29 -7.20 -8.88 -4.49
CA ILE A 29 -5.98 -9.46 -3.93
C ILE A 29 -5.95 -10.98 -4.15
N ALA A 30 -7.06 -11.68 -3.90
CA ALA A 30 -7.15 -13.13 -4.08
C ALA A 30 -6.98 -13.54 -5.56
N LEU A 31 -7.60 -12.80 -6.49
CA LEU A 31 -7.44 -13.02 -7.92
C LEU A 31 -6.00 -12.76 -8.37
N TRP A 32 -5.36 -11.73 -7.83
CA TRP A 32 -3.96 -11.41 -8.11
C TRP A 32 -3.02 -12.49 -7.58
N GLN A 33 -3.23 -12.97 -6.34
CA GLN A 33 -2.50 -14.09 -5.74
C GLN A 33 -2.68 -15.38 -6.58
N ALA A 34 -3.89 -15.68 -7.03
CA ALA A 34 -4.15 -16.84 -7.87
C ALA A 34 -3.48 -16.71 -9.24
N SER A 35 -3.60 -15.54 -9.89
CA SER A 35 -3.00 -15.29 -11.20
C SER A 35 -1.47 -15.37 -11.18
N SER A 36 -0.86 -14.96 -10.07
CA SER A 36 0.61 -15.04 -9.87
C SER A 36 1.07 -16.48 -9.59
N GLN A 37 0.29 -17.26 -8.82
CA GLN A 37 0.60 -18.66 -8.53
C GLN A 37 0.38 -19.60 -9.72
N LEU A 38 -0.63 -19.34 -10.56
CA LEU A 38 -0.93 -20.14 -11.75
C LEU A 38 0.03 -19.87 -12.93
N GLY A 39 1.00 -18.94 -12.77
CA GLY A 39 1.98 -18.62 -13.80
C GLY A 39 1.42 -17.87 -15.02
N TRP A 40 0.17 -17.41 -14.95
CA TRP A 40 -0.44 -16.56 -15.98
C TRP A 40 0.20 -15.17 -16.02
N LEU A 41 0.63 -14.69 -14.85
CA LEU A 41 1.50 -13.53 -14.70
C LEU A 41 2.92 -14.05 -14.41
N SER A 42 3.86 -13.75 -15.31
CA SER A 42 5.27 -14.09 -15.08
C SER A 42 5.72 -13.46 -13.76
N SER A 43 6.19 -14.28 -12.83
CA SER A 43 6.65 -13.89 -11.48
C SER A 43 7.85 -12.92 -11.49
N ARG A 44 8.38 -12.57 -12.67
CA ARG A 44 9.33 -11.46 -12.88
C ARG A 44 8.70 -10.08 -12.99
N VAL A 45 7.41 -9.99 -13.33
CA VAL A 45 6.70 -8.71 -13.55
C VAL A 45 5.78 -8.37 -12.38
N LEU A 46 5.12 -9.36 -11.79
CA LEU A 46 4.24 -9.19 -10.63
C LEU A 46 4.45 -10.34 -9.63
N PRO A 47 5.34 -10.19 -8.63
CA PRO A 47 5.50 -11.16 -7.56
C PRO A 47 4.20 -11.30 -6.77
N ALA A 48 3.96 -12.48 -6.19
CA ALA A 48 2.75 -12.71 -5.42
C ALA A 48 2.73 -11.76 -4.20
N PRO A 49 1.55 -11.29 -3.74
CA PRO A 49 1.46 -10.40 -2.60
C PRO A 49 2.19 -10.90 -1.34
N VAL A 50 2.25 -12.22 -1.13
CA VAL A 50 3.02 -12.82 -0.02
C VAL A 50 4.53 -12.60 -0.19
N ASP A 51 5.04 -12.68 -1.42
CA ASP A 51 6.45 -12.48 -1.73
C ASP A 51 6.82 -11.00 -1.57
N VAL A 52 5.90 -10.08 -1.89
CA VAL A 52 6.07 -8.65 -1.64
C VAL A 52 6.23 -8.39 -0.13
N VAL A 53 5.37 -9.00 0.70
CA VAL A 53 5.43 -8.85 2.16
C VAL A 53 6.71 -9.47 2.71
N LEU A 54 7.10 -10.66 2.26
CA LEU A 54 8.34 -11.33 2.66
C LEU A 54 9.58 -10.53 2.24
N ALA A 55 9.62 -10.01 1.02
CA ALA A 55 10.71 -9.18 0.55
C ALA A 55 10.80 -7.88 1.36
N ALA A 56 9.66 -7.21 1.61
CA ALA A 56 9.61 -6.02 2.44
C ALA A 56 10.12 -6.30 3.86
N TRP A 57 9.69 -7.40 4.48
CA TRP A 57 10.14 -7.81 5.82
C TRP A 57 11.63 -8.17 5.85
N THR A 58 12.10 -8.94 4.87
CA THR A 58 13.50 -9.38 4.78
C THR A 58 14.43 -8.19 4.60
N LEU A 59 14.09 -7.25 3.71
CA LEU A 59 14.86 -6.03 3.46
C LEU A 59 14.79 -5.06 4.66
N ALA A 60 13.66 -5.00 5.36
CA ALA A 60 13.52 -4.20 6.57
C ALA A 60 14.38 -4.73 7.72
N VAL A 61 14.42 -6.05 7.92
CA VAL A 61 15.23 -6.70 8.97
C VAL A 61 16.72 -6.72 8.62
N SER A 62 17.09 -6.85 7.34
CA SER A 62 18.50 -6.83 6.90
C SER A 62 19.16 -5.45 7.01
N GLY A 63 18.36 -4.38 7.12
CA GLY A 63 18.85 -3.00 7.16
C GLY A 63 19.21 -2.41 5.79
N GLU A 64 19.22 -3.22 4.72
CA GLU A 64 19.48 -2.74 3.35
C GLU A 64 18.38 -1.81 2.85
N LEU A 65 17.12 -2.05 3.25
CA LEU A 65 16.02 -1.14 2.92
C LEU A 65 16.30 0.26 3.48
N TRP A 66 16.85 0.33 4.69
CA TRP A 66 17.16 1.59 5.34
C TRP A 66 18.31 2.32 4.64
N ALA A 67 19.35 1.59 4.23
CA ALA A 67 20.47 2.17 3.48
C ALA A 67 20.01 2.77 2.13
N HIS A 68 19.16 2.06 1.37
CA HIS A 68 18.64 2.57 0.10
C HIS A 68 17.64 3.71 0.27
N VAL A 69 16.75 3.62 1.27
CA VAL A 69 15.79 4.69 1.60
C VAL A 69 16.54 5.95 2.02
N GLN A 70 17.59 5.85 2.83
CA GLN A 70 18.40 7.00 3.26
C GLN A 70 19.09 7.70 2.09
N VAL A 71 19.69 6.95 1.16
CA VAL A 71 20.33 7.54 -0.02
C VAL A 71 19.31 8.23 -0.93
N SER A 72 18.16 7.59 -1.17
CA SER A 72 17.08 8.18 -1.99
C SER A 72 16.45 9.41 -1.33
N ALA A 73 16.16 9.33 -0.04
CA ALA A 73 15.59 10.42 0.75
C ALA A 73 16.58 11.59 0.85
N GLY A 74 17.87 11.32 1.08
CA GLY A 74 18.92 12.33 1.10
C GLY A 74 18.96 13.13 -0.21
N ARG A 75 18.96 12.44 -1.36
CA ARG A 75 18.90 13.10 -2.68
C ARG A 75 17.64 13.94 -2.86
N ALA A 76 16.48 13.43 -2.46
CA ALA A 76 15.21 14.15 -2.55
C ALA A 76 15.22 15.43 -1.68
N LEU A 77 15.70 15.34 -0.44
CA LEU A 77 15.81 16.46 0.48
C LEU A 77 16.83 17.50 -0.01
N THR A 78 17.97 17.08 -0.56
CA THR A 78 18.95 18.00 -1.16
C THR A 78 18.35 18.73 -2.37
N GLY A 79 17.64 18.02 -3.25
CA GLY A 79 16.95 18.63 -4.39
C GLY A 79 15.89 19.65 -3.95
N LEU A 80 15.10 19.32 -2.92
CA LEU A 80 14.11 20.23 -2.32
C LEU A 80 14.77 21.46 -1.69
N ALA A 81 15.87 21.29 -0.95
CA ALA A 81 16.55 22.39 -0.30
C ALA A 81 17.14 23.38 -1.32
N ILE A 82 17.78 22.87 -2.37
CA ILE A 82 18.36 23.71 -3.42
C ILE A 82 17.25 24.35 -4.26
N GLY A 83 16.34 23.55 -4.83
CA GLY A 83 15.29 24.04 -5.70
C GLY A 83 14.27 24.91 -4.97
N GLY A 84 13.81 24.48 -3.80
CA GLY A 84 12.90 25.24 -2.95
C GLY A 84 13.55 26.50 -2.38
N GLY A 85 14.81 26.44 -1.94
CA GLY A 85 15.54 27.62 -1.47
C GLY A 85 15.72 28.68 -2.55
N LEU A 86 16.16 28.28 -3.75
CA LEU A 86 16.29 29.19 -4.89
C LEU A 86 14.93 29.73 -5.34
N GLY A 87 13.91 28.88 -5.43
CA GLY A 87 12.57 29.29 -5.81
C GLY A 87 11.94 30.27 -4.82
N LEU A 88 12.12 30.05 -3.52
CA LEU A 88 11.69 30.98 -2.48
C LEU A 88 12.44 32.31 -2.55
N LEU A 89 13.77 32.28 -2.69
CA LEU A 89 14.58 33.50 -2.84
C LEU A 89 14.13 34.33 -4.04
N LEU A 90 14.03 33.71 -5.22
CA LEU A 90 13.58 34.40 -6.44
C LEU A 90 12.15 34.90 -6.32
N GLY A 91 11.26 34.11 -5.70
CA GLY A 91 9.87 34.48 -5.44
C GLY A 91 9.75 35.70 -4.53
N LEU A 92 10.55 35.77 -3.46
CA LEU A 92 10.60 36.93 -2.57
C LEU A 92 11.17 38.17 -3.26
N LEU A 93 12.19 38.01 -4.11
CA LEU A 93 12.80 39.11 -4.86
C LEU A 93 11.90 39.67 -5.96
N THR A 94 11.01 38.85 -6.52
CA THR A 94 10.10 39.26 -7.62
C THR A 94 8.70 39.63 -7.14
N GLY A 95 8.27 39.08 -5.99
CA GLY A 95 6.95 39.27 -5.41
C GLY A 95 6.86 40.35 -4.33
N SER A 96 7.96 41.07 -4.07
CA SER A 96 8.02 42.26 -3.21
C SER A 96 7.74 43.54 -3.98
#